data_AF-A0A5B8S248-F1
#
_entry.id   AF-A0A5B8S248-F1
#
_cell.length_a   1.000
_cell.length_b   1.000
_cell.length_c   1.000
_cell.angle_alpha   90.00
_cell.angle_beta   90.00
_cell.angle_gamma   90.00
#
_symmetry.space_group_name_H-M   'P 1'
#
loop_
_entity.id
_entity.type
_entity.pdbx_description
1 polymer ?
#
loop_
_entity_poly.entity_id
_entity_poly.type
_entity_poly.pdbx_seq_one_letter_code
_entity_poly.pdbx_strand_id
1 'polypeptide(L)' 'MGGFSIWHWLIVLLVVLVLFGRGRVSEIMGDFGKGIKSFKQGMADEETKPAAPPAQIPAPGETTAATEASKTEQK' A
#
# COMPACT_ATOMS: atom_id res chain seq x y z
N MET A 1 9.12 12.71 -37.06
CA MET A 1 8.00 11.84 -36.64
C MET A 1 7.77 12.05 -35.13
N GLY A 2 7.45 13.29 -34.73
CA GLY A 2 7.29 13.68 -33.33
C GLY A 2 5.97 13.16 -32.80
N GLY A 3 6.05 12.03 -32.08
CA GLY A 3 4.91 11.34 -31.51
C GLY A 3 4.04 12.30 -30.69
N PHE A 4 2.73 12.17 -30.90
CA PHE A 4 1.63 12.76 -30.17
C PHE A 4 2.05 13.57 -28.94
N SER A 5 2.01 14.90 -29.12
CA SER A 5 2.34 15.92 -28.13
C SER A 5 1.80 15.56 -26.74
N ILE A 6 2.53 15.90 -25.66
CA ILE A 6 2.15 15.63 -24.26
C ILE A 6 0.69 16.03 -23.98
N TRP A 7 0.20 17.07 -24.66
CA TRP A 7 -1.19 17.51 -24.64
C TRP A 7 -2.22 16.45 -25.07
N HIS A 8 -1.90 15.61 -26.04
CA HIS A 8 -2.77 14.51 -26.48
C HIS A 8 -2.93 13.46 -25.39
N TRP A 9 -1.83 13.09 -24.71
CA TRP A 9 -1.87 12.11 -23.62
C TRP A 9 -2.71 12.59 -22.43
N LEU A 10 -2.68 13.88 -22.10
CA LEU A 10 -3.57 14.47 -21.07
C LEU A 10 -5.05 14.30 -21.43
N ILE A 11 -5.41 14.59 -22.69
CA ILE A 11 -6.80 14.48 -23.18
C ILE A 11 -7.25 13.01 -23.18
N VAL A 12 -6.40 12.10 -23.65
CA VAL A 12 -6.70 10.66 -23.66
C VAL A 12 -6.91 10.14 -22.24
N LEU A 13 -6.06 10.53 -21.29
CA LEU A 13 -6.17 10.09 -19.89
C LEU A 13 -7.47 10.59 -19.24
N LEU A 14 -7.90 11.81 -19.57
CA LEU A 14 -9.20 12.34 -19.15
C LEU A 14 -10.36 11.50 -19.70
N VAL A 15 -10.35 11.21 -21.01
CA VAL A 15 -11.42 10.44 -21.66
C VAL A 15 -11.50 9.02 -21.10
N VAL A 16 -10.36 8.36 -20.90
CA VAL A 16 -10.30 7.02 -20.29
C VAL A 16 -10.86 7.07 -18.85
N LEU A 17 -10.51 8.06 -18.05
CA LEU A 17 -11.05 8.18 -16.69
C LEU A 17 -12.57 8.42 -16.67
N VAL A 18 -13.11 9.14 -17.66
CA VAL A 18 -14.56 9.36 -17.79
C VAL A 18 -15.29 8.10 -18.24
N LEU A 19 -14.74 7.35 -19.21
CA LEU A 19 -15.36 6.13 -19.74
C LEU A 19 -15.32 4.97 -18.73
N PHE A 20 -14.19 4.79 -18.05
CA PHE A 20 -14.01 3.72 -17.07
C PHE A 20 -14.49 4.13 -15.66
N GLY A 21 -14.65 5.43 -15.41
CA GLY A 21 -15.03 6.00 -14.12
C GLY A 21 -13.91 5.92 -13.08
N ARG A 22 -13.99 6.77 -12.06
CA ARG A 22 -12.98 6.84 -10.98
C ARG A 22 -12.91 5.56 -10.13
N GLY A 23 -14.06 4.90 -9.91
CA GLY A 23 -14.13 3.69 -9.09
C GLY A 23 -13.32 2.54 -9.66
N ARG A 24 -13.47 2.27 -10.96
CA ARG A 24 -12.83 1.11 -11.59
C ARG A 24 -11.34 1.29 -11.80
N VAL A 25 -10.91 2.49 -12.18
CA VAL A 25 -9.49 2.82 -12.32
C VAL A 25 -8.78 2.77 -10.96
N SER A 26 -9.41 3.24 -9.87
CA SER A 26 -8.80 3.19 -8.54
C SER A 26 -8.70 1.78 -7.95
N GLU A 27 -9.69 0.91 -8.16
CA GLU A 27 -9.61 -0.52 -7.76
C GLU A 27 -8.42 -1.20 -8.45
N ILE A 28 -8.36 -1.11 -9.78
CA ILE A 28 -7.33 -1.76 -10.58
C ILE A 28 -5.95 -1.16 -10.25
N MET A 29 -5.82 0.16 -10.21
CA MET A 29 -4.56 0.81 -9.86
C MET A 29 -4.11 0.47 -8.43
N GLY A 30 -5.05 0.23 -7.51
CA GLY A 30 -4.77 -0.23 -6.15
C GLY A 30 -4.13 -1.61 -6.11
N ASP A 31 -4.70 -2.58 -6.84
CA ASP A 31 -4.17 -3.95 -6.88
C ASP A 31 -2.85 -4.04 -7.67
N PHE A 32 -2.74 -3.30 -8.77
CA PHE A 32 -1.49 -3.16 -9.51
C PHE A 32 -0.42 -2.45 -8.67
N GLY A 33 -0.79 -1.42 -7.92
CA GLY A 33 0.13 -0.68 -7.03
C GLY A 33 0.68 -1.55 -5.91
N LYS A 34 -0.14 -2.43 -5.32
CA LYS A 34 0.33 -3.41 -4.32
C LYS A 34 1.32 -4.40 -4.94
N GLY A 35 1.03 -4.95 -6.12
CA GLY A 35 1.92 -5.88 -6.82
C GLY A 35 3.28 -5.26 -7.16
N ILE A 36 3.28 -4.04 -7.71
CA ILE A 36 4.51 -3.31 -8.04
C ILE A 36 5.28 -2.92 -6.76
N LYS A 37 4.60 -2.55 -5.67
CA LYS A 37 5.23 -2.24 -4.39
C LYS A 37 5.93 -3.46 -3.78
N SER A 38 5.28 -4.63 -3.79
CA SER A 38 5.89 -5.89 -3.33
C SER A 38 7.06 -6.31 -4.21
N PHE A 39 6.97 -6.11 -5.52
CA PHE A 39 8.08 -6.37 -6.45
C PHE A 39 9.28 -5.44 -6.18
N LYS A 40 9.02 -4.14 -5.98
CA LYS A 40 10.04 -3.15 -5.63
C LYS A 40 10.67 -3.44 -4.27
N GLN A 41 9.87 -3.82 -3.28
CA GLN A 41 10.36 -4.22 -1.95
C GLN A 41 11.21 -5.49 -2.04
N GLY A 42 10.79 -6.51 -2.78
CA GLY A 42 11.58 -7.73 -2.96
C GLY A 42 12.93 -7.49 -3.67
N MET A 43 12.95 -6.64 -4.69
CA MET A 43 14.21 -6.23 -5.33
C MET A 43 15.09 -5.36 -4.43
N ALA A 44 14.50 -4.46 -3.64
CA ALA A 44 15.26 -3.61 -2.73
C ALA A 44 15.79 -4.38 -1.51
N ASP A 45 15.08 -5.41 -1.04
CA ASP A 45 15.51 -6.26 0.09
C ASP A 45 16.77 -7.07 -0.26
N GLU A 46 16.87 -7.56 -1.51
CA GLU A 46 18.09 -8.20 -2.06
C GLU A 46 19.30 -7.25 -2.12
N GLU A 47 19.07 -5.94 -2.27
CA GLU A 47 20.14 -4.94 -2.46
C GLU A 47 20.53 -4.22 -1.15
N THR A 48 19.70 -4.26 -0.09
CA THR A 48 19.85 -3.32 1.04
C THR A 48 19.82 -3.87 2.47
N LYS A 49 19.69 -5.18 2.76
CA LYS A 49 19.64 -5.60 4.18
C LYS A 49 20.59 -6.74 4.61
N PRO A 50 21.46 -6.50 5.62
CA PRO A 50 21.99 -7.56 6.48
C PRO A 50 20.81 -8.27 7.18
N ALA A 51 20.80 -9.60 7.12
CA ALA A 51 19.77 -10.49 7.65
C ALA A 51 19.11 -9.96 8.96
N ALA A 52 17.86 -9.50 8.86
CA ALA A 52 17.02 -9.34 10.04
C ALA A 52 16.42 -10.71 10.39
N PRO A 53 16.45 -11.14 11.67
CA PRO A 53 15.94 -12.46 12.05
C PRO A 53 14.44 -12.57 11.73
N PRO A 54 13.97 -13.79 11.38
CA PRO A 54 12.63 -14.01 10.86
C PRO A 54 11.58 -13.51 11.84
N ALA A 55 10.60 -12.78 11.31
CA ALA A 55 9.45 -12.30 12.07
C ALA A 55 8.78 -13.48 12.78
N GLN A 56 8.86 -13.49 14.12
CA GLN A 56 8.14 -14.43 14.95
C GLN A 56 6.64 -14.25 14.69
N ILE A 57 5.98 -15.34 14.32
CA ILE A 57 4.53 -15.46 14.28
C ILE A 57 4.07 -15.22 15.73
N PRO A 58 3.27 -14.19 16.05
CA PRO A 58 2.83 -13.98 17.42
C PRO A 58 1.98 -15.19 17.84
N ALA A 59 2.43 -15.90 18.86
CA ALA A 59 1.66 -16.95 19.50
C ALA A 59 0.34 -16.36 20.01
N PRO A 60 -0.81 -17.02 19.82
CA PRO A 60 -2.08 -16.55 20.36
C PRO A 60 -2.03 -16.74 21.89
N GLY A 61 -1.76 -15.64 22.60
CA GLY A 61 -1.61 -15.69 24.06
C GLY A 61 -1.57 -14.35 24.80
N GLU A 62 -1.43 -13.22 24.13
CA GLU A 62 -1.38 -11.90 24.82
C GLU A 62 -2.61 -11.05 24.50
N THR A 63 -3.77 -11.54 24.95
CA THR A 63 -4.92 -10.69 25.28
C THR A 63 -5.37 -11.11 26.66
N THR A 64 -4.63 -10.70 27.69
CA THR A 64 -5.05 -10.51 29.09
C THR A 64 -3.83 -9.98 29.85
N ALA A 65 -3.61 -8.67 29.84
CA ALA A 65 -2.83 -7.93 30.85
C ALA A 65 -2.66 -6.44 30.45
N ALA A 66 -3.76 -5.75 30.11
CA ALA A 66 -3.77 -4.28 30.04
C ALA A 66 -5.21 -3.76 30.06
N THR A 67 -6.00 -4.16 31.07
CA THR A 67 -7.23 -3.46 31.43
C THR A 67 -7.37 -3.50 32.94
N GLU A 68 -6.40 -2.91 33.64
CA GLU A 68 -6.47 -2.62 35.08
C GLU A 68 -5.37 -1.60 35.40
N ALA A 69 -5.62 -0.31 35.10
CA ALA A 69 -4.97 0.86 35.73
C ALA A 69 -5.36 2.18 35.00
N SER A 70 -6.66 2.47 34.91
CA SER A 70 -7.11 3.87 34.74
C SER A 70 -8.61 3.94 34.96
N LYS A 71 -8.98 4.14 36.23
CA LYS A 71 -10.20 4.81 36.74
C LYS A 71 -10.50 4.26 38.13
N THR A 72 -9.86 4.82 39.16
CA THR A 72 -10.38 4.98 40.54
C THR A 72 -9.35 5.80 41.32
N GLU A 73 -9.33 7.12 41.10
CA GLU A 73 -8.82 8.07 42.10
C GLU A 73 -9.44 9.44 41.79
N GLN A 74 -10.69 9.62 42.20
CA GLN A 74 -11.26 10.93 42.46
C GLN A 74 -12.37 10.74 43.50
N LYS A 75 -11.96 10.76 44.77
CA LYS A 75 -12.81 11.07 45.91
C LYS A 75 -11.96 11.66 47.03
#